data_AF-A0A6I2TUS1-F1
#
_entry.id   AF-A0A6I2TUS1-F1
#
_cell.length_a   1.000
_cell.length_b   1.000
_cell.length_c   1.000
_cell.angle_alpha   90.00
_cell.angle_beta   90.00
_cell.angle_gamma   90.00
#
_symmetry.space_group_name_H-M   'P 1'
#
loop_
_entity.id
_entity.type
_entity.pdbx_description
1 polymer ?
#
loop_
_entity_poly.entity_id
_entity_poly.type
_entity_poly.pdbx_seq_one_letter_code
_entity_poly.pdbx_strand_id
1 'polypeptide(L)'
;MTDDKAAYIEALNASREEESMLPFQSFMLQEHIKNLKAEIEQYEKTMDDDVVINVGKDFKNVGKEKLVELSERQQNIISVVKCHPTITIPELAQRMSGKKTVTTRTIERDIAALQAKGILKREGGRKSGKWIVVNI
;
A
#
# COMPACT_ATOMS: atom_id res chain seq x y z
N MET A 1 -16.33 -17.33 -16.35
CA MET A 1 -16.03 -16.90 -17.75
C MET A 1 -17.11 -17.31 -18.76
N THR A 2 -18.19 -18.01 -18.38
CA THR A 2 -19.26 -18.43 -19.29
C THR A 2 -20.48 -17.50 -19.32
N ASP A 3 -20.73 -16.73 -18.26
CA ASP A 3 -21.97 -15.93 -18.14
C ASP A 3 -21.96 -14.62 -18.94
N ASP A 4 -20.80 -13.99 -19.16
CA ASP A 4 -20.73 -12.67 -19.82
C ASP A 4 -21.04 -12.72 -21.33
N LYS A 5 -20.97 -13.89 -21.97
CA LYS A 5 -21.26 -14.04 -23.40
C LYS A 5 -22.75 -13.89 -23.72
N ALA A 6 -23.62 -14.36 -22.83
CA ALA A 6 -25.07 -14.23 -23.01
C ALA A 6 -25.48 -12.76 -22.92
N ALA A 7 -24.99 -12.05 -21.89
CA ALA A 7 -25.25 -10.63 -21.69
C ALA A 7 -24.68 -9.75 -22.82
N TYR A 8 -23.51 -10.10 -23.36
CA TYR A 8 -22.95 -9.42 -24.54
C TYR A 8 -23.85 -9.55 -25.77
N ILE A 9 -24.38 -10.74 -26.03
CA ILE A 9 -25.29 -10.99 -27.16
C ILE A 9 -26.62 -10.25 -26.93
N GLU A 10 -27.13 -10.26 -25.72
CA GLU A 10 -28.34 -9.53 -25.34
C GLU A 10 -28.18 -8.02 -25.57
N ALA A 11 -27.05 -7.43 -25.17
CA ALA A 11 -26.77 -6.02 -25.40
C ALA A 11 -26.67 -5.67 -26.90
N LEU A 12 -26.15 -6.59 -27.74
CA LEU A 12 -26.15 -6.43 -29.19
C LEU A 12 -27.55 -6.51 -29.78
N ASN A 13 -28.38 -7.43 -29.30
CA ASN A 13 -29.76 -7.59 -29.75
C ASN A 13 -30.60 -6.36 -29.36
N ALA A 14 -30.52 -5.91 -28.11
CA ALA A 14 -31.17 -4.69 -27.64
C ALA A 14 -30.77 -3.47 -28.48
N SER A 15 -29.49 -3.34 -28.83
CA SER A 15 -29.02 -2.23 -29.69
C SER A 15 -29.61 -2.27 -31.10
N ARG A 16 -29.89 -3.47 -31.62
CA ARG A 16 -30.57 -3.62 -32.91
C ARG A 16 -32.06 -3.29 -32.80
N GLU A 17 -32.72 -3.77 -31.75
CA GLU A 17 -34.15 -3.53 -31.50
C GLU A 17 -34.46 -2.06 -31.23
N GLU A 18 -33.58 -1.37 -30.51
CA GLU A 18 -33.73 0.05 -30.17
C GLU A 18 -33.15 1.00 -31.24
N GLU A 19 -32.58 0.45 -32.32
CA GLU A 19 -31.83 1.22 -33.35
C GLU A 19 -30.80 2.20 -32.75
N SER A 20 -30.19 1.79 -31.63
CA SER A 20 -29.33 2.64 -30.80
C SER A 20 -28.13 1.84 -30.31
N MET A 21 -26.94 2.41 -30.39
CA MET A 21 -25.73 1.77 -29.85
C MET A 21 -25.59 1.93 -28.33
N LEU A 22 -26.48 2.68 -27.67
CA LEU A 22 -26.38 2.96 -26.24
C LEU A 22 -26.41 1.70 -25.37
N PRO A 23 -27.27 0.68 -25.60
CA PRO A 23 -27.28 -0.53 -24.78
C PRO A 23 -25.94 -1.26 -24.82
N PHE A 24 -25.39 -1.46 -26.02
CA PHE A 24 -24.09 -2.11 -26.18
C PHE A 24 -22.94 -1.29 -25.62
N GLN A 25 -22.90 0.03 -25.84
CA GLN A 25 -21.86 0.89 -25.28
C GLN A 25 -21.87 0.87 -23.75
N SER A 26 -23.05 0.96 -23.14
CA SER A 26 -23.22 0.90 -21.68
C SER A 26 -22.71 -0.43 -21.12
N PHE A 27 -23.09 -1.55 -21.75
CA PHE A 27 -22.60 -2.88 -21.38
C PHE A 27 -21.07 -2.98 -21.45
N MET A 28 -20.47 -2.56 -22.57
CA MET A 28 -19.02 -2.62 -22.76
C MET A 28 -18.28 -1.75 -21.75
N LEU A 29 -18.76 -0.54 -21.47
CA LEU A 29 -18.18 0.34 -20.46
C LEU A 29 -18.24 -0.28 -19.06
N GLN A 30 -19.36 -0.90 -18.69
CA GLN A 30 -19.51 -1.60 -17.43
C GLN A 30 -18.53 -2.78 -17.32
N GLU A 31 -18.36 -3.56 -18.39
CA GLU A 31 -17.38 -4.66 -18.39
C GLU A 31 -15.93 -4.16 -18.34
N HIS A 32 -15.59 -3.06 -19.02
CA HIS A 32 -14.28 -2.44 -18.87
C HIS A 32 -14.04 -1.97 -17.43
N ILE A 33 -15.02 -1.33 -16.78
CA ILE A 33 -14.92 -0.91 -15.38
C ILE A 33 -14.71 -2.12 -14.46
N LYS A 34 -15.48 -3.20 -14.66
CA LYS A 34 -15.37 -4.44 -13.88
C LYS A 34 -13.99 -5.07 -14.04
N ASN A 35 -13.50 -5.18 -15.28
CA ASN A 35 -12.17 -5.74 -15.57
C ASN A 35 -11.05 -4.90 -14.95
N LEU A 36 -11.09 -3.58 -15.10
CA LEU A 36 -10.08 -2.69 -14.49
C LEU A 36 -10.10 -2.76 -12.96
N LYS A 37 -11.28 -2.84 -12.33
CA LYS A 37 -11.38 -3.04 -10.87
C LYS A 37 -10.77 -4.36 -10.43
N ALA A 38 -11.05 -5.45 -11.15
CA ALA A 38 -10.49 -6.76 -10.85
C ALA A 38 -8.96 -6.78 -11.06
N GLU A 39 -8.46 -6.11 -12.09
CA GLU A 39 -7.01 -5.98 -12.35
C GLU A 39 -6.31 -5.17 -11.26
N ILE A 40 -6.91 -4.06 -10.81
CA ILE A 40 -6.40 -3.28 -9.68
C ILE A 40 -6.39 -4.14 -8.40
N GLU A 41 -7.48 -4.85 -8.10
CA GLU A 41 -7.56 -5.72 -6.92
C GLU A 41 -6.52 -6.84 -6.97
N GLN A 42 -6.31 -7.44 -8.15
CA GLN A 42 -5.28 -8.44 -8.36
C GLN A 42 -3.88 -7.83 -8.18
N TYR A 43 -3.62 -6.65 -8.74
CA TYR A 43 -2.35 -5.95 -8.59
C TYR A 43 -2.08 -5.60 -7.12
N GLU A 44 -3.06 -5.08 -6.40
CA GLU A 44 -2.97 -4.82 -4.96
C GLU A 44 -2.71 -6.10 -4.16
N LYS A 45 -3.31 -7.22 -4.56
CA LYS A 45 -3.05 -8.53 -3.94
C LYS A 45 -1.64 -9.03 -4.24
N THR A 46 -1.13 -8.85 -5.46
CA THR A 46 0.26 -9.17 -5.80
C THR A 46 1.25 -8.26 -5.07
N MET A 47 0.90 -6.99 -4.82
CA MET A 47 1.69 -6.11 -3.97
C MET A 47 1.63 -6.48 -2.48
N ASP A 48 0.55 -7.09 -1.99
CA ASP A 48 0.53 -7.67 -0.64
C ASP A 48 1.50 -8.86 -0.50
N ASP A 49 1.70 -9.64 -1.57
CA ASP A 49 2.69 -10.74 -1.60
C ASP A 49 4.13 -10.26 -1.94
N ASP A 50 4.29 -9.22 -2.77
CA ASP A 50 5.59 -8.66 -3.20
C ASP A 50 6.08 -7.44 -2.37
N VAL A 51 5.32 -7.00 -1.36
CA VAL A 51 5.84 -6.12 -0.29
C VAL A 51 6.23 -6.95 0.95
N VAL A 52 6.49 -8.25 0.78
CA VAL A 52 7.70 -8.80 1.40
C VAL A 52 8.88 -8.18 0.66
N ILE A 53 9.20 -6.91 0.96
CA ILE A 53 10.57 -6.46 0.74
C ILE A 53 11.40 -7.32 1.69
N ASN A 54 11.87 -8.42 1.13
CA ASN A 54 12.85 -9.30 1.71
C ASN A 54 14.19 -8.53 1.72
N VAL A 55 14.27 -7.39 2.43
CA VAL A 55 15.54 -6.86 2.95
C VAL A 55 15.94 -7.71 4.17
N GLY A 56 15.87 -9.03 4.00
CA GLY A 56 16.24 -10.03 4.98
C GLY A 56 17.39 -10.91 4.50
N LYS A 57 18.08 -10.54 3.42
CA LYS A 57 19.18 -11.37 2.88
C LYS A 57 20.54 -10.72 2.67
N ASP A 58 20.72 -9.45 3.03
CA ASP A 58 22.06 -8.80 3.02
C ASP A 58 22.45 -8.14 4.35
N PHE A 59 22.03 -8.69 5.49
CA PHE A 59 22.65 -8.37 6.78
C PHE A 59 23.57 -9.51 7.24
N LYS A 60 24.51 -9.90 6.38
CA LYS A 60 25.77 -10.47 6.86
C LYS A 60 26.72 -9.32 7.14
N ASN A 61 26.69 -8.78 8.35
CA ASN A 61 27.91 -8.31 9.01
C ASN A 61 27.68 -7.90 10.48
N VAL A 62 28.29 -8.72 11.35
CA VAL A 62 29.02 -8.34 12.57
C VAL A 62 28.23 -7.69 13.72
N GLY A 63 27.93 -8.49 14.74
CA GLY A 63 27.67 -8.00 16.09
C GLY A 63 26.69 -8.88 16.85
N LYS A 64 27.16 -9.56 17.91
CA LYS A 64 26.30 -10.29 18.84
C LYS A 64 25.55 -9.29 19.72
N GLU A 65 24.54 -8.63 19.18
CA GLU A 65 23.63 -7.78 19.95
C GLU A 65 22.18 -8.16 19.67
N LYS A 66 21.36 -8.11 20.72
CA LYS A 66 19.95 -8.52 20.79
C LYS A 66 19.19 -8.21 19.48
N LEU A 67 18.72 -9.26 18.79
CA LEU A 67 17.78 -9.10 17.67
C LEU A 67 16.52 -8.43 18.21
N VAL A 68 16.32 -7.13 17.95
CA VAL A 68 15.12 -6.43 18.39
C VAL A 68 13.99 -6.81 17.46
N GLU A 69 13.07 -7.65 17.92
CA GLU A 69 11.88 -8.00 17.13
C GLU A 69 11.03 -6.74 16.90
N LEU A 70 10.79 -6.46 15.61
CA LEU A 70 9.95 -5.36 15.13
C LEU A 70 8.70 -5.93 14.48
N SER A 71 7.56 -5.27 14.70
CA SER A 71 6.37 -5.59 13.93
C SER A 71 6.56 -5.19 12.47
N GLU A 72 5.83 -5.84 11.57
CA GLU A 72 5.81 -5.51 10.14
C GLU A 72 5.54 -4.02 9.90
N ARG A 73 4.62 -3.42 10.66
CA ARG A 73 4.32 -1.98 10.56
C ARG A 73 5.51 -1.11 11.00
N GLN A 74 6.23 -1.52 12.04
CA GLN A 74 7.44 -0.81 12.49
C GLN A 74 8.56 -0.92 11.46
N GLN A 75 8.75 -2.08 10.84
CA GLN A 75 9.69 -2.27 9.74
C GLN A 75 9.33 -1.40 8.54
N ASN A 76 8.05 -1.32 8.19
CA ASN A 76 7.56 -0.47 7.11
C ASN A 76 7.80 1.03 7.40
N ILE A 77 7.51 1.51 8.63
CA ILE A 77 7.85 2.88 9.06
C ILE A 77 9.34 3.17 8.87
N ILE A 78 10.23 2.26 9.30
CA ILE A 78 11.68 2.42 9.13
C ILE A 78 12.06 2.51 7.65
N SER A 79 11.48 1.66 6.80
CA SER A 79 11.75 1.67 5.35
C SER A 79 11.35 3.00 4.69
N VAL A 80 10.16 3.51 5.00
CA VAL A 80 9.65 4.77 4.44
C VAL A 80 10.50 5.94 4.91
N VAL A 81 10.87 5.96 6.19
CA VAL A 81 11.73 7.00 6.76
C VAL A 81 13.13 7.01 6.14
N LYS A 82 13.73 5.84 5.87
CA LYS A 82 15.03 5.76 5.20
C LYS A 82 15.00 6.41 3.82
N CYS A 83 13.93 6.18 3.06
CA CYS A 83 13.74 6.78 1.73
C CYS A 83 13.31 8.25 1.79
N HIS A 84 12.55 8.64 2.82
CA HIS A 84 12.02 9.99 2.98
C HIS A 84 12.24 10.52 4.40
N PRO A 85 13.47 10.95 4.75
CA PRO A 85 13.81 11.33 6.13
C PRO A 85 12.99 12.50 6.68
N THR A 86 12.46 13.39 5.83
CA THR A 86 11.66 14.54 6.24
C THR A 86 10.18 14.23 6.45
N ILE A 87 9.73 12.98 6.17
CA ILE A 87 8.32 12.62 6.18
C ILE A 87 7.67 12.90 7.55
N THR A 88 6.47 13.45 7.53
CA THR A 88 5.70 13.76 8.73
C THR A 88 4.83 12.58 9.16
N ILE A 89 4.35 12.61 10.41
CA ILE A 89 3.43 11.58 10.93
C ILE A 89 2.13 11.50 10.12
N PRO A 90 1.47 12.62 9.75
CA PRO A 90 0.30 12.57 8.86
C PRO A 90 0.60 11.94 7.50
N GLU A 91 1.72 12.29 6.88
CA GLU A 91 2.12 11.72 5.58
C GLU A 91 2.43 10.22 5.70
N LEU A 92 3.05 9.77 6.80
CA LEU A 92 3.24 8.35 7.09
C LEU A 92 1.89 7.63 7.20
N ALA A 93 0.95 8.19 7.97
CA ALA A 93 -0.38 7.61 8.15
C ALA A 93 -1.12 7.50 6.81
N GLN A 94 -1.04 8.54 5.97
CA GLN A 94 -1.64 8.55 4.64
C GLN A 94 -1.00 7.53 3.72
N ARG A 95 0.34 7.49 3.64
CA ARG A 95 1.08 6.56 2.77
C ARG A 95 0.90 5.11 3.18
N MET A 96 0.69 4.85 4.47
CA MET A 96 0.49 3.50 5.01
C MET A 96 -0.98 3.08 5.09
N SER A 97 -1.93 3.98 4.77
CA SER A 97 -3.36 3.66 4.74
C SER A 97 -3.70 2.95 3.42
N GLY A 98 -3.48 1.64 3.38
CA GLY A 98 -3.99 0.73 2.34
C GLY A 98 -5.33 0.13 2.76
N LYS A 99 -5.48 -1.21 2.64
CA LYS A 99 -6.70 -1.96 3.01
C LYS A 99 -7.15 -1.77 4.46
N LYS A 100 -6.23 -1.42 5.37
CA LYS A 100 -6.52 -1.11 6.77
C LYS A 100 -6.06 0.31 7.07
N THR A 101 -7.00 1.14 7.51
CA THR A 101 -6.70 2.53 7.89
C THR A 101 -5.65 2.57 8.99
N VAL A 102 -4.51 3.20 8.71
CA VAL A 102 -3.47 3.46 9.70
C VAL A 102 -3.61 4.91 10.14
N THR A 103 -4.10 5.10 11.36
CA THR A 103 -4.31 6.45 11.90
C THR A 103 -2.99 7.08 12.35
N THR A 104 -2.96 8.42 12.39
CA THR A 104 -1.83 9.18 12.95
C THR A 104 -1.47 8.72 14.37
N ARG A 105 -2.47 8.49 15.23
CA ARG A 105 -2.30 7.94 16.59
C ARG A 105 -1.61 6.57 16.61
N THR A 106 -1.76 5.78 15.55
CA THR A 106 -1.11 4.48 15.42
C THR A 106 0.35 4.66 15.03
N ILE A 107 0.64 5.52 14.06
CA ILE A 107 2.01 5.90 13.68
C ILE A 107 2.76 6.51 14.86
N GLU A 108 2.14 7.40 15.65
CA GLU A 108 2.74 8.00 16.85
C GLU A 108 3.17 6.95 17.85
N ARG A 109 2.32 5.94 18.11
CA ARG A 109 2.64 4.83 19.02
C ARG A 109 3.81 4.00 18.54
N ASP A 110 3.84 3.67 17.25
CA ASP A 110 4.94 2.88 16.68
C ASP A 110 6.26 3.66 16.64
N ILE A 111 6.22 4.95 16.29
CA ILE A 111 7.39 5.84 16.37
C ILE A 111 7.91 5.94 17.80
N ALA A 112 7.03 6.13 18.79
CA ALA A 112 7.43 6.19 20.19
C ALA A 112 8.09 4.87 20.64
N ALA A 113 7.57 3.72 20.22
CA ALA A 113 8.17 2.43 20.50
C ALA A 113 9.55 2.26 19.84
N LEU A 114 9.70 2.71 18.58
CA LEU A 114 10.98 2.69 17.86
C LEU A 114 12.02 3.64 18.49
N GLN A 115 11.59 4.80 18.98
CA GLN A 115 12.44 5.72 19.72
C GLN A 115 12.86 5.14 21.08
N ALA A 116 11.94 4.50 21.81
CA ALA A 116 12.23 3.85 23.08
C ALA A 116 13.21 2.67 22.91
N LYS A 117 13.15 1.97 21.76
CA LYS A 117 14.11 0.94 21.36
C LYS A 117 15.46 1.50 20.90
N GLY A 118 15.61 2.82 20.79
CA GLY A 118 16.83 3.47 20.30
C GLY A 118 17.05 3.30 18.79
N ILE A 119 16.03 2.88 18.03
CA ILE A 119 16.13 2.56 16.60
C ILE A 119 15.89 3.80 15.75
N LEU A 120 15.03 4.70 16.22
CA LEU A 120 14.62 5.89 15.49
C LEU A 120 14.86 7.14 16.32
N LYS A 121 15.29 8.23 15.69
CA LYS A 121 15.45 9.55 16.32
C LYS A 121 14.97 10.64 15.37
N ARG A 122 14.39 11.73 15.90
CA ARG A 122 14.14 12.96 15.14
C ARG A 122 15.25 13.95 15.43
N GLU A 123 15.92 14.44 14.41
CA GLU A 123 16.93 15.50 14.52
C GLU A 123 16.44 16.78 13.87
N GLY A 124 16.66 17.93 14.52
CA GLY A 124 16.21 19.23 14.05
C GLY A 124 14.88 19.70 14.65
N GLY A 125 14.40 20.85 14.20
CA GLY A 125 13.23 21.51 14.77
C GLY A 125 11.91 20.83 14.40
N ARG A 126 10.83 21.15 15.13
CA ARG A 126 9.49 20.57 14.93
C ARG A 126 8.99 20.61 13.47
N LYS A 127 9.40 21.62 12.70
CA LYS A 127 8.99 21.84 11.30
C LYS A 127 10.06 21.49 10.25
N SER A 128 11.31 21.31 10.65
CA SER A 128 12.45 21.08 9.74
C SER A 128 13.22 19.80 10.02
N GLY A 129 12.80 19.04 11.03
CA GLY A 129 13.54 17.88 11.49
C GLY A 129 13.43 16.69 10.55
N LYS A 130 14.47 15.88 10.53
CA LYS A 130 14.56 14.62 9.79
C LYS A 130 14.58 13.44 10.76
N TRP A 131 14.04 12.33 10.32
CA TRP A 131 14.14 11.06 11.01
C TRP A 131 15.45 10.37 10.64
N ILE A 132 16.17 9.89 11.66
CA ILE A 132 17.43 9.18 11.53
C ILE A 132 17.24 7.80 12.15
N VAL A 133 17.65 6.77 11.42
CA VAL A 133 17.69 5.40 11.92
C VAL A 133 19.06 5.17 12.55
N VAL A 134 19.07 4.90 13.85
CA VAL A 134 20.29 4.92 14.69
C VAL A 134 20.86 3.52 14.87
N ASN A 135 20.01 2.53 15.16
CA ASN A 135 20.40 1.14 15.35
C ASN A 135 19.31 0.22 14.77
N ILE A 136 19.67 -0.94 14.21
CA ILE A 136 18.74 -1.98 13.75
C ILE A 136 19.25 -3.33 14.23
#